data_AF-A0A0F9P7V2-F1
#
_entry.id   AF-A0A0F9P7V2-F1
#
_cell.length_a   1.000
_cell.length_b   1.000
_cell.length_c   1.000
_cell.angle_alpha   90.00
_cell.angle_beta   90.00
_cell.angle_gamma   90.00
#
_symmetry.space_group_name_H-M   'P 1'
#
loop_
_entity.id
_entity.type
_entity.pdbx_description
1 polymer ?
#
loop_
_entity_poly.entity_id
_entity_poly.type
_entity_poly.pdbx_seq_one_letter_code
_entity_poly.pdbx_strand_id
1 'polypeptide(L)'
;MPPASADISYTIMDFSQLDGWEADDHAAALKTFLNTCRDMKDVDWRNLCKFADTSPDPKQFFELLFRPVLIEDGQEALFTGYFEPELEGDLYPSERYRYPVYAMPSEAKENNPWLTRRDILDTDVMKNRGLEIAYVDDPVELFFLQIQGSGRIHLPNGQYLRVGYRGANGHPYRSIGVELVRRGV
;
A
#
# COMPACT_ATOMS: atom_id res chain seq x y z
N MET A 1 8.05 -19.87 -28.02
CA MET A 1 6.60 -19.77 -27.84
C MET A 1 6.36 -19.28 -26.43
N PRO A 2 5.77 -18.09 -26.20
CA PRO A 2 5.28 -17.78 -24.86
C PRO A 2 4.19 -18.80 -24.51
N PRO A 3 4.10 -19.29 -23.26
CA PRO A 3 2.95 -20.08 -22.86
C PRO A 3 1.69 -19.24 -23.10
N ALA A 4 0.70 -19.83 -23.75
CA ALA A 4 -0.63 -19.22 -23.83
C ALA A 4 -1.07 -18.96 -22.39
N SER A 5 -1.44 -17.71 -22.07
CA SER A 5 -2.17 -17.42 -20.84
C SER A 5 -3.37 -18.35 -20.83
N ALA A 6 -3.48 -19.24 -19.86
CA ALA A 6 -4.72 -19.98 -19.68
C ALA A 6 -5.84 -18.97 -19.41
N ASP A 7 -7.04 -19.25 -19.92
CA ASP A 7 -8.19 -18.41 -19.68
C ASP A 7 -8.55 -18.46 -18.19
N ILE A 8 -8.87 -17.30 -17.60
CA ILE A 8 -9.28 -17.20 -16.19
C ILE A 8 -10.61 -17.94 -16.01
N SER A 9 -10.66 -18.91 -15.11
CA SER A 9 -11.87 -19.63 -14.74
C SER A 9 -12.47 -19.14 -13.42
N TYR A 10 -13.80 -19.20 -13.33
CA TYR A 10 -14.58 -18.79 -12.16
C TYR A 10 -15.51 -19.92 -11.75
N THR A 11 -15.35 -20.43 -10.53
CA THR A 11 -16.20 -21.51 -9.98
C THR A 11 -16.89 -21.02 -8.71
N ILE A 12 -18.23 -21.07 -8.70
CA ILE A 12 -19.00 -20.80 -7.48
C ILE A 12 -18.73 -21.91 -6.46
N MET A 13 -18.47 -21.53 -5.22
CA MET A 13 -18.27 -22.47 -4.11
C MET A 13 -19.28 -22.24 -2.99
N ASP A 14 -19.45 -23.26 -2.14
CA ASP A 14 -20.07 -23.16 -0.83
C ASP A 14 -19.01 -22.79 0.23
N PHE A 15 -19.44 -22.10 1.29
CA PHE A 15 -18.55 -21.72 2.39
C PHE A 15 -17.91 -22.94 3.10
N SER A 16 -18.59 -24.08 3.14
CA SER A 16 -18.06 -25.33 3.69
C SER A 16 -16.89 -25.91 2.90
N GLN A 17 -16.66 -25.44 1.67
CA GLN A 17 -15.54 -25.83 0.83
C GLN A 17 -14.31 -24.94 1.02
N LEU A 18 -14.43 -23.85 1.78
CA LEU A 18 -13.31 -22.96 2.10
C LEU A 18 -12.50 -23.53 3.26
N ASP A 19 -11.21 -23.75 3.02
CA ASP A 19 -10.31 -24.22 4.06
C ASP A 19 -10.21 -23.19 5.21
N GLY A 20 -10.32 -23.67 6.44
CA GLY A 20 -10.26 -22.82 7.64
C GLY A 20 -11.50 -21.97 7.93
N TRP A 21 -12.55 -21.96 7.08
CA TRP A 21 -13.72 -21.07 7.27
C TRP A 21 -14.32 -21.16 8.66
N GLU A 22 -14.62 -22.36 9.16
CA GLU A 22 -15.23 -22.56 10.48
C GLU A 22 -14.42 -21.98 11.65
N ALA A 23 -13.10 -21.87 11.50
CA ALA A 23 -12.19 -21.46 12.56
C ALA A 23 -11.74 -19.99 12.44
N ASP A 24 -12.15 -19.27 11.39
CA ASP A 24 -11.69 -17.91 11.13
C ASP A 24 -12.30 -16.88 12.12
N ASP A 25 -11.60 -15.76 12.30
CA ASP A 25 -12.08 -14.62 13.10
C ASP A 25 -13.00 -13.73 12.25
N HIS A 26 -14.24 -14.21 12.08
CA HIS A 26 -15.27 -13.50 11.34
C HIS A 26 -15.59 -12.12 11.95
N ALA A 27 -15.39 -11.93 13.26
CA ALA A 27 -15.60 -10.64 13.90
C ALA A 27 -14.55 -9.63 13.46
N ALA A 28 -13.28 -10.03 13.38
CA ALA A 28 -12.21 -9.21 12.80
C ALA A 28 -12.45 -8.92 11.31
N ALA A 29 -12.97 -9.90 10.55
CA ALA A 29 -13.34 -9.72 9.15
C ALA A 29 -14.47 -8.68 8.99
N LEU A 30 -15.56 -8.78 9.77
CA LEU A 30 -16.67 -7.83 9.72
C LEU A 30 -16.22 -6.41 10.13
N LYS A 31 -15.40 -6.29 11.18
CA LYS A 31 -14.81 -5.01 11.58
C LYS A 31 -13.98 -4.40 10.45
N THR A 32 -13.22 -5.21 9.74
CA THR A 32 -12.43 -4.77 8.57
C THR A 32 -13.33 -4.36 7.41
N PHE A 33 -14.40 -5.11 7.14
CA PHE A 33 -15.39 -4.77 6.13
C PHE A 33 -16.04 -3.39 6.40
N LEU A 34 -16.42 -3.12 7.64
CA LEU A 34 -16.98 -1.82 8.07
C LEU A 34 -16.02 -0.65 7.84
N ASN A 35 -14.70 -0.84 7.98
CA ASN A 35 -13.72 0.19 7.68
C ASN A 35 -13.72 0.60 6.19
N THR A 36 -14.08 -0.32 5.30
CA THR A 36 -14.14 -0.10 3.84
C THR A 36 -15.48 0.46 3.39
N CYS A 37 -16.56 0.26 4.17
CA CYS A 37 -17.91 0.74 3.82
C CYS A 37 -17.98 2.24 3.49
N ARG A 38 -17.11 3.07 4.05
CA ARG A 38 -17.02 4.51 3.74
C ARG A 38 -16.64 4.81 2.28
N ASP A 39 -15.95 3.88 1.63
CA ASP A 39 -15.41 4.02 0.27
C ASP A 39 -16.32 3.35 -0.78
N MET A 40 -17.23 2.44 -0.36
CA MET A 40 -18.16 1.73 -1.23
C MET A 40 -19.44 2.53 -1.47
N LYS A 41 -19.52 3.22 -2.62
CA LYS A 41 -20.58 4.22 -2.89
C LYS A 41 -21.81 3.69 -3.64
N ASP A 42 -21.70 2.53 -4.30
CA ASP A 42 -22.82 2.00 -5.07
C ASP A 42 -24.01 1.64 -4.18
N VAL A 43 -25.20 1.60 -4.80
CA VAL A 43 -26.48 1.42 -4.07
C VAL A 43 -26.50 0.11 -3.27
N ASP A 44 -26.03 -0.98 -3.88
CA ASP A 44 -26.05 -2.31 -3.28
C ASP A 44 -25.16 -2.36 -2.02
N TRP A 45 -23.95 -1.80 -2.12
CA TRP A 45 -23.02 -1.69 -0.99
C TRP A 45 -23.57 -0.82 0.14
N ARG A 46 -24.27 0.28 -0.17
CA ARG A 46 -24.85 1.14 0.87
C ARG A 46 -25.87 0.41 1.75
N ASN A 47 -26.72 -0.43 1.16
CA ASN A 47 -27.70 -1.20 1.93
C ASN A 47 -27.03 -2.30 2.75
N LEU A 48 -26.06 -3.00 2.14
CA LEU A 48 -25.28 -4.03 2.82
C LEU A 48 -24.47 -3.46 3.99
N CYS A 49 -23.82 -2.32 3.80
CA CYS A 49 -23.06 -1.63 4.85
C CYS A 49 -23.96 -1.11 5.98
N LYS A 50 -25.18 -0.64 5.69
CA LYS A 50 -26.15 -0.29 6.74
C LYS A 50 -26.54 -1.50 7.58
N PHE A 51 -26.71 -2.66 6.96
CA PHE A 51 -26.99 -3.90 7.69
C PHE A 51 -25.78 -4.36 8.50
N ALA A 52 -24.57 -4.31 7.93
CA ALA A 52 -23.34 -4.63 8.64
C ALA A 52 -23.17 -3.76 9.91
N ASP A 53 -23.57 -2.48 9.85
CA ASP A 53 -23.46 -1.52 10.96
C ASP A 53 -24.40 -1.87 12.15
N THR A 54 -25.45 -2.67 11.92
CA THR A 54 -26.30 -3.18 13.02
C THR A 54 -25.64 -4.28 13.85
N SER A 55 -24.36 -4.59 13.58
CA SER A 55 -23.58 -5.64 14.26
C SER A 55 -24.26 -7.02 14.23
N PRO A 56 -24.54 -7.57 13.03
CA PRO A 56 -25.08 -8.92 12.89
C PRO A 56 -24.09 -9.98 13.37
N ASP A 57 -24.54 -11.23 13.47
CA ASP A 57 -23.61 -12.36 13.62
C ASP A 57 -22.61 -12.37 12.44
N PRO A 58 -21.29 -12.26 12.70
CA PRO A 58 -20.34 -12.02 11.63
C PRO A 58 -20.24 -13.16 10.61
N LYS A 59 -20.33 -14.41 11.06
CA LYS A 59 -20.26 -15.57 10.19
C LYS A 59 -21.51 -15.65 9.30
N GLN A 60 -22.69 -15.56 9.90
CA GLN A 60 -23.96 -15.56 9.17
C GLN A 60 -24.08 -14.37 8.21
N PHE A 61 -23.52 -13.20 8.55
CA PHE A 61 -23.49 -12.04 7.65
C PHE A 61 -22.82 -12.39 6.32
N PHE A 62 -21.65 -13.02 6.34
CA PHE A 62 -20.96 -13.42 5.12
C PHE A 62 -21.69 -14.57 4.41
N GLU A 63 -22.17 -15.59 5.14
CA GLU A 63 -22.87 -16.73 4.57
C GLU A 63 -24.18 -16.37 3.86
N LEU A 64 -24.91 -15.38 4.36
CA LEU A 64 -26.20 -14.98 3.82
C LEU A 64 -26.10 -13.95 2.67
N LEU A 65 -25.06 -13.12 2.67
CA LEU A 65 -24.99 -11.93 1.80
C LEU A 65 -23.90 -12.02 0.75
N PHE A 66 -23.02 -13.03 0.81
CA PHE A 66 -21.95 -13.24 -0.14
C PHE A 66 -21.98 -14.65 -0.71
N ARG A 67 -21.31 -14.82 -1.84
CA ARG A 67 -21.10 -16.13 -2.46
C ARG A 67 -19.61 -16.29 -2.75
N PRO A 68 -18.95 -17.30 -2.19
CA PRO A 68 -17.56 -17.59 -2.51
C PRO A 68 -17.40 -17.94 -4.00
N VAL A 69 -16.37 -17.38 -4.62
CA VAL A 69 -16.01 -17.68 -6.01
C VAL A 69 -14.52 -17.98 -6.05
N LEU A 70 -14.17 -19.19 -6.49
CA LEU A 70 -12.81 -19.58 -6.82
C LEU A 70 -12.42 -19.00 -8.17
N ILE A 71 -11.28 -18.33 -8.22
CA ILE A 71 -10.72 -17.72 -9.43
C ILE A 71 -9.38 -18.38 -9.69
N GLU A 72 -9.19 -18.93 -10.88
CA GLU A 72 -7.99 -19.67 -11.25
C GLU A 72 -7.50 -19.23 -12.63
N ASP A 73 -6.19 -19.24 -12.83
CA ASP A 73 -5.52 -18.95 -14.11
C ASP A 73 -4.54 -20.09 -14.52
N GLY A 74 -4.69 -21.25 -13.88
CA GLY A 74 -3.83 -22.42 -14.09
C GLY A 74 -2.44 -22.34 -13.46
N GLN A 75 -2.11 -21.28 -12.70
CA GLN A 75 -0.88 -21.17 -11.93
C GLN A 75 -1.13 -21.41 -10.44
N GLU A 76 -0.11 -21.88 -9.71
CA GLU A 76 -0.19 -21.94 -8.25
C GLU A 76 -0.27 -20.53 -7.65
N ALA A 77 -1.17 -20.35 -6.69
CA ALA A 77 -1.35 -19.08 -6.01
C ALA A 77 -0.07 -18.69 -5.24
N LEU A 78 0.47 -17.51 -5.55
CA LEU A 78 1.59 -16.92 -4.82
C LEU A 78 1.08 -15.87 -3.83
N PHE A 79 1.14 -16.18 -2.53
CA PHE A 79 0.87 -15.21 -1.48
C PHE A 79 2.15 -14.44 -1.12
N THR A 80 2.06 -13.11 -1.14
CA THR A 80 3.14 -12.22 -0.71
C THR A 80 2.64 -11.30 0.41
N GLY A 81 3.56 -10.66 1.13
CA GLY A 81 3.25 -9.73 2.20
C GLY A 81 3.74 -8.33 1.91
N TYR A 82 2.99 -7.33 2.36
CA TYR A 82 3.41 -5.92 2.43
C TYR A 82 3.17 -5.40 3.84
N PHE A 83 3.81 -4.29 4.21
CA PHE A 83 3.66 -3.69 5.54
C PHE A 83 3.75 -2.16 5.46
N GLU A 84 3.33 -1.49 6.54
CA GLU A 84 3.51 -0.05 6.72
C GLU A 84 4.81 0.19 7.53
N PRO A 85 5.92 0.64 6.91
CA PRO A 85 7.16 0.93 7.63
C PRO A 85 7.00 2.11 8.58
N GLU A 86 7.77 2.05 9.67
CA GLU A 86 7.90 3.09 10.66
C GLU A 86 9.33 3.63 10.63
N LEU A 87 9.48 4.95 10.53
CA LEU A 87 10.76 5.66 10.43
C LEU A 87 10.87 6.68 11.55
N GLU A 88 12.09 7.02 11.95
CA GLU A 88 12.34 8.13 12.86
C GLU A 88 12.53 9.44 12.08
N GLY A 89 11.85 10.52 12.51
CA GLY A 89 11.93 11.79 11.80
C GLY A 89 11.51 13.01 12.61
N ASP A 90 11.66 14.18 12.02
CA ASP A 90 11.22 15.47 12.58
C ASP A 90 10.63 16.34 11.46
N LEU A 91 9.80 17.32 11.82
CA LEU A 91 9.28 18.32 10.89
C LEU A 91 10.37 19.31 10.45
N TYR A 92 11.45 19.43 11.23
CA TYR A 92 12.54 20.36 10.97
C TYR A 92 13.87 19.62 10.73
N PRO A 93 14.70 20.09 9.80
CA PRO A 93 15.99 19.46 9.53
C PRO A 93 16.95 19.66 10.70
N SER A 94 17.79 18.65 10.96
CA SER A 94 18.85 18.70 11.95
C SER A 94 20.06 17.85 11.51
N GLU A 95 21.10 17.76 12.33
CA GLU A 95 22.22 16.85 12.08
C GLU A 95 21.79 15.38 12.01
N ARG A 96 20.75 15.00 12.77
CA ARG A 96 20.17 13.66 12.73
C ARG A 96 19.20 13.52 11.55
N TYR A 97 18.21 14.39 11.48
CA TYR A 97 17.12 14.33 10.50
C TYR A 97 17.50 15.13 9.25
N ARG A 98 18.16 14.46 8.30
CA ARG A 98 18.80 15.09 7.13
C ARG A 98 18.07 14.83 5.81
N TYR A 99 17.28 13.77 5.74
CA TYR A 99 16.76 13.27 4.47
C TYR A 99 15.29 13.68 4.30
N PRO A 100 14.97 14.63 3.42
CA PRO A 100 13.62 15.15 3.27
C PRO A 100 12.68 14.13 2.61
N VAL A 101 11.48 14.00 3.17
CA VAL A 101 10.32 13.36 2.56
C VAL A 101 9.55 14.44 1.82
N TYR A 102 9.47 14.35 0.50
CA TYR A 102 8.84 15.39 -0.32
C TYR A 102 7.37 15.10 -0.64
N ALA A 103 6.56 16.15 -0.61
CA ALA A 103 5.30 16.22 -1.33
C ALA A 103 5.55 16.22 -2.84
N MET A 104 4.61 15.67 -3.60
CA MET A 104 4.71 15.59 -5.06
C MET A 104 4.65 17.00 -5.69
N PRO A 105 5.70 17.44 -6.41
CA PRO A 105 5.66 18.69 -7.19
C PRO A 105 4.55 18.65 -8.24
N SER A 106 3.89 19.79 -8.49
CA SER A 106 2.82 19.86 -9.49
C SER A 106 3.34 19.58 -10.90
N GLU A 107 4.51 20.13 -11.25
CA GLU A 107 5.10 19.96 -12.58
C GLU A 107 5.56 18.52 -12.85
N ALA A 108 5.84 17.74 -11.80
CA ALA A 108 6.18 16.33 -11.92
C ALA A 108 4.97 15.46 -12.30
N LYS A 109 3.74 15.95 -12.08
CA LYS A 109 2.51 15.29 -12.55
C LYS A 109 2.21 15.62 -14.00
N GLU A 110 2.55 16.82 -14.43
CA GLU A 110 2.33 17.31 -15.79
C GLU A 110 3.37 16.77 -16.78
N ASN A 111 4.61 16.56 -16.31
CA ASN A 111 5.73 16.09 -17.13
C ASN A 111 6.13 14.68 -16.69
N ASN A 112 5.71 13.66 -17.43
CA ASN A 112 6.01 12.26 -17.11
C ASN A 112 6.73 11.58 -18.31
N PRO A 113 8.01 11.17 -18.17
CA PRO A 113 8.83 11.23 -16.95
C PRO A 113 9.34 12.65 -16.65
N TRP A 114 9.52 12.95 -15.35
CA TRP A 114 10.08 14.21 -14.87
C TRP A 114 11.60 14.09 -14.72
N LEU A 115 12.12 14.31 -13.50
CA LEU A 115 13.52 14.18 -13.16
C LEU A 115 13.83 12.79 -12.60
N THR A 116 15.05 12.31 -12.86
CA THR A 116 15.50 11.04 -12.29
C THR A 116 15.65 11.18 -10.77
N ARG A 117 15.63 10.04 -10.04
CA ARG A 117 15.93 10.03 -8.60
C ARG A 117 17.26 10.74 -8.30
N ARG A 118 18.26 10.53 -9.16
CA ARG A 118 19.57 11.14 -9.02
C ARG A 118 19.49 12.66 -9.11
N ASP A 119 18.83 13.19 -10.14
CA ASP A 119 18.74 14.64 -10.31
C ASP A 119 17.95 15.31 -9.18
N ILE A 120 16.90 14.63 -8.67
CA ILE A 120 16.12 15.10 -7.53
C ILE A 120 16.97 15.21 -6.24
N LEU A 121 17.90 14.28 -6.03
CA LEU A 121 18.70 14.20 -4.80
C LEU A 121 20.05 14.94 -4.88
N ASP A 122 20.68 14.93 -6.06
CA ASP A 122 22.04 15.44 -6.27
C ASP A 122 22.04 16.93 -6.70
N THR A 123 20.89 17.51 -7.01
CA THR A 123 20.77 18.93 -7.41
C THR A 123 19.91 19.73 -6.44
N ASP A 124 19.96 21.06 -6.58
CA ASP A 124 19.19 21.98 -5.73
C ASP A 124 17.73 22.15 -6.20
N VAL A 125 17.24 21.35 -7.15
CA VAL A 125 15.91 21.49 -7.78
C VAL A 125 14.75 21.37 -6.79
N MET A 126 14.96 20.74 -5.63
CA MET A 126 13.96 20.58 -4.58
C MET A 126 14.08 21.63 -3.46
N LYS A 127 15.20 22.36 -3.36
CA LYS A 127 15.47 23.25 -2.23
C LYS A 127 14.61 24.51 -2.27
N ASN A 128 14.21 24.99 -1.08
CA ASN A 128 13.44 26.23 -0.88
C ASN A 128 12.08 26.26 -1.59
N ARG A 129 11.46 25.09 -1.77
CA ARG A 129 10.15 24.95 -2.42
C ARG A 129 9.00 24.76 -1.43
N GLY A 130 9.30 24.53 -0.16
CA GLY A 130 8.30 24.22 0.87
C GLY A 130 7.55 22.92 0.58
N LEU A 131 8.24 21.94 -0.02
CA LEU A 131 7.69 20.65 -0.37
C LEU A 131 8.07 19.57 0.64
N GLU A 132 8.92 19.88 1.61
CA GLU A 132 9.36 18.99 2.67
C GLU A 132 8.20 18.74 3.64
N ILE A 133 7.78 17.48 3.75
CA ILE A 133 6.75 17.01 4.69
C ILE A 133 7.37 16.78 6.08
N ALA A 134 8.54 16.16 6.08
CA ALA A 134 9.34 15.81 7.25
C ALA A 134 10.77 15.46 6.80
N TYR A 135 11.67 15.27 7.75
CA TYR A 135 13.04 14.81 7.53
C TYR A 135 13.27 13.54 8.34
N VAL A 136 13.85 12.52 7.74
CA VAL A 136 14.18 11.25 8.39
C VAL A 136 15.69 11.09 8.56
N ASP A 137 16.11 10.16 9.41
CA ASP A 137 17.52 9.95 9.77
C ASP A 137 18.25 8.89 8.93
N ASP A 138 17.52 8.05 8.20
CA ASP A 138 18.10 7.02 7.32
C ASP A 138 17.58 7.13 5.85
N PRO A 139 18.48 7.27 4.85
CA PRO A 139 18.09 7.38 3.44
C PRO A 139 17.69 6.04 2.80
N VAL A 140 18.14 4.92 3.37
CA VAL A 140 17.76 3.56 2.97
C VAL A 140 16.35 3.26 3.45
N GLU A 141 16.01 3.59 4.69
CA GLU A 141 14.63 3.46 5.17
C GLU A 141 13.67 4.35 4.39
N LEU A 142 14.08 5.59 4.07
CA LEU A 142 13.31 6.46 3.18
C LEU A 142 13.09 5.85 1.79
N PHE A 143 14.09 5.13 1.27
CA PHE A 143 13.95 4.43 0.00
C PHE A 143 12.94 3.27 0.10
N PHE A 144 12.96 2.49 1.18
CA PHE A 144 11.99 1.43 1.41
C PHE A 144 10.57 1.96 1.65
N LEU A 145 10.42 3.09 2.35
CA LEU A 145 9.16 3.82 2.46
C LEU A 145 8.56 4.12 1.09
N GLN A 146 9.39 4.58 0.14
CA GLN A 146 8.96 4.89 -1.22
C GLN A 146 8.58 3.63 -2.02
N ILE A 147 9.22 2.48 -1.75
CA ILE A 147 8.84 1.19 -2.34
C ILE A 147 7.48 0.72 -1.82
N GLN A 148 7.24 0.81 -0.51
CA GLN A 148 5.96 0.41 0.11
C GLN A 148 4.83 1.39 -0.24
N GLY A 149 5.16 2.66 -0.51
CA GLY A 149 4.22 3.70 -0.94
C GLY A 149 3.49 4.41 0.21
N SER A 150 3.53 3.87 1.43
CA SER A 150 3.00 4.50 2.64
C SER A 150 3.82 4.10 3.85
N GLY A 151 3.74 4.89 4.92
CA GLY A 151 4.43 4.61 6.18
C GLY A 151 4.09 5.62 7.26
N ARG A 152 4.73 5.48 8.41
CA ARG A 152 4.58 6.39 9.55
C ARG A 152 5.94 6.91 9.97
N ILE A 153 6.00 8.19 10.33
CA ILE A 153 7.19 8.83 10.85
C ILE A 153 6.93 9.11 12.33
N HIS A 154 7.71 8.47 13.19
CA HIS A 154 7.71 8.72 14.62
C HIS A 154 8.47 10.01 14.91
N LEU A 155 7.78 10.96 15.55
CA LEU A 155 8.30 12.29 15.86
C LEU A 155 8.84 12.34 17.31
N PRO A 156 9.77 13.26 17.64
CA PRO A 156 10.36 13.32 18.97
C PRO A 156 9.37 13.65 20.10
N ASN A 157 8.20 14.19 19.75
CA ASN A 157 7.10 14.45 20.69
C ASN A 157 6.22 13.22 20.97
N GLY A 158 6.58 12.04 20.44
CA GLY A 158 5.84 10.78 20.59
C GLY A 158 4.64 10.64 19.66
N GLN A 159 4.41 11.60 18.75
CA GLN A 159 3.34 11.51 17.75
C GLN A 159 3.83 10.79 16.49
N TYR A 160 2.87 10.27 15.72
CA TYR A 160 3.14 9.68 14.42
C TYR A 160 2.57 10.56 13.30
N LEU A 161 3.41 10.89 12.33
CA LEU A 161 2.99 11.47 11.07
C LEU A 161 2.81 10.36 10.04
N ARG A 162 1.57 10.10 9.61
CA ARG A 162 1.30 9.15 8.52
C ARG A 162 1.56 9.81 7.18
N VAL A 163 2.31 9.13 6.32
CA VAL A 163 2.60 9.56 4.95
C VAL A 163 2.09 8.50 3.98
N GLY A 164 1.50 8.95 2.88
CA GLY A 164 0.89 8.07 1.88
C GLY A 164 1.25 8.49 0.46
N TYR A 165 1.07 7.56 -0.47
CA TYR A 165 1.40 7.76 -1.86
C TYR A 165 0.61 8.91 -2.49
N ARG A 166 1.30 9.77 -3.24
CA ARG A 166 0.70 10.88 -3.99
C ARG A 166 1.04 10.89 -5.47
N GLY A 167 2.13 10.24 -5.87
CA GLY A 167 2.65 10.24 -7.23
C GLY A 167 4.07 9.69 -7.32
N ALA A 168 4.54 9.49 -8.54
CA ALA A 168 5.91 9.11 -8.85
C ALA A 168 6.44 9.97 -10.01
N ASN A 169 7.77 10.04 -10.17
CA ASN A 169 8.43 10.82 -11.22
C ASN A 169 8.36 10.17 -12.62
N GLY A 170 7.67 9.04 -12.77
CA GLY A 170 7.45 8.39 -14.06
C GLY A 170 8.54 7.43 -14.53
N HIS A 171 9.69 7.39 -13.86
CA HIS A 171 10.76 6.48 -14.23
C HIS A 171 10.48 5.04 -13.78
N PRO A 172 10.91 4.02 -14.55
CA PRO A 172 10.72 2.63 -14.17
C PRO A 172 11.52 2.27 -12.92
N TYR A 173 10.92 1.45 -12.05
CA TYR A 173 11.59 0.90 -10.90
C TYR A 173 12.74 -0.04 -11.31
N ARG A 174 13.86 0.04 -10.57
CA ARG A 174 14.98 -0.90 -10.67
C ARG A 174 15.39 -1.34 -9.27
N SER A 175 15.45 -2.65 -9.05
CA SER A 175 15.80 -3.21 -7.74
C SER A 175 17.27 -2.99 -7.41
N ILE A 176 17.54 -2.31 -6.29
CA ILE A 176 18.90 -2.17 -5.76
C ILE A 176 19.46 -3.51 -5.29
N GLY A 177 18.62 -4.41 -4.78
CA GLY A 177 19.07 -5.74 -4.31
C GLY A 177 19.60 -6.59 -5.47
N VAL A 178 18.88 -6.60 -6.60
CA VAL A 178 19.34 -7.29 -7.82
C VAL A 178 20.66 -6.67 -8.32
N GLU A 179 20.79 -5.35 -8.24
CA GLU A 179 22.01 -4.66 -8.65
C GLU A 179 23.20 -4.94 -7.72
N LEU A 180 22.99 -5.05 -6.41
CA LEU A 180 24.02 -5.42 -5.44
C LEU A 180 24.53 -6.84 -5.68
N VAL A 181 23.62 -7.80 -5.87
CA VAL A 181 23.98 -9.19 -6.24
C VAL A 181 24.76 -9.24 -7.54
N ARG A 182 24.33 -8.49 -8.56
CA ARG A 182 25.05 -8.38 -9.85
C ARG A 182 26.48 -7.86 -9.68
N ARG A 183 26.72 -6.98 -8.69
CA ARG A 183 28.04 -6.41 -8.37
C ARG A 183 28.87 -7.27 -7.42
N GLY A 184 28.30 -8.34 -6.85
CA GLY A 184 28.98 -9.21 -5.89
C GLY A 184 29.22 -8.56 -4.53
N VAL A 185 28.33 -7.65 -4.12
CA VAL A 185 28.28 -7.06 -2.76
C VAL A 185 27.45 -7.94 -1.84
#